data_AF-A0AA48L2D9-F1
#
_entry.id   AF-A0AA48L2D9-F1
#
_cell.length_a   1.000
_cell.length_b   1.000
_cell.length_c   1.000
_cell.angle_alpha   90.00
_cell.angle_beta   90.00
_cell.angle_gamma   90.00
#
_symmetry.space_group_name_H-M   'P 1'
#
loop_
_entity.id
_entity.type
_entity.pdbx_description
1 polymer ?
#
loop_
_entity_poly.entity_id
_entity_poly.type
_entity_poly.pdbx_seq_one_letter_code
_entity_poly.pdbx_strand_id
1 'polypeptide(L)'
;MAVEFSLQLPSSRRARLGLYAALIASWVLVISLLFTTLQHPQIVSGVAHYVVSAVRPGLGLDQVTKAKLERLETLEEQANAYVVAHGRCDPHLSTLLEDLDARWGRTALDMSVGFEGSGIRVRRVAQKLLAGERVGITVLGGSITFGHSIPEGGRPWPILLAEQLKRAFPKANVHLENNAIGATGSDYFGACYPHHTAEGTDLFLLEFAVNDAIIEMAAQHKLDTIWHSEHLVRAIGHTHPDAALVFLSTWQRPQHYMTGADAHATVSEYYDIPRVSSRTFLYRYMLQHRDEIEDHYVPSDNYSHQNQKGHQYMADIMFRYILQQACRVQGAGGVLEQLVREAVTEPVTGFRGSQLPSAYDPWSLPPLRVRQRIEDQELLPDAKPFCSSVRVRIQDGSAHGQPQLQPSANNGYEQFEWNDKWFWKSENAGSQITFPNITVVDGTISLYFLRSWGHDMGDLLCWVDNDEGNAALLTGWWGFVSVGARQLVSQDIKPGTHSLTCRSQEAKAHNDEKPGTRTQIIAVMAT
;
A
#
# COMPACT_ATOMS: atom_id res chain seq x y z
N MET A 1 -26.71 -18.68 -52.80
CA MET A 1 -27.60 -19.49 -51.94
C MET A 1 -28.29 -18.53 -50.98
N ALA A 2 -29.57 -18.24 -51.21
CA ALA A 2 -30.40 -17.51 -50.26
C ALA A 2 -31.03 -18.55 -49.32
N VAL A 3 -30.88 -18.37 -48.01
CA VAL A 3 -31.55 -19.19 -47.00
C VAL A 3 -32.78 -18.41 -46.55
N GLU A 4 -33.96 -18.82 -47.00
CA GLU A 4 -35.25 -18.37 -46.45
C GLU A 4 -35.48 -19.06 -45.11
N PHE A 5 -35.57 -18.27 -44.03
CA PHE A 5 -36.11 -18.74 -42.75
C PHE A 5 -37.62 -18.48 -42.73
N SER A 6 -38.41 -19.54 -42.89
CA SER A 6 -39.86 -19.50 -42.66
C SER A 6 -40.16 -19.66 -41.16
N LEU A 7 -40.37 -18.54 -40.47
CA LEU A 7 -40.86 -18.52 -39.09
C LEU A 7 -42.36 -18.84 -39.07
N GLN A 8 -42.72 -20.04 -38.60
CA GLN A 8 -44.13 -20.38 -38.33
C GLN A 8 -44.63 -19.60 -37.11
N LEU A 9 -45.60 -18.72 -37.32
CA LEU A 9 -46.24 -17.95 -36.24
C LEU A 9 -47.28 -18.79 -35.47
N PRO A 10 -47.37 -18.68 -34.13
CA PRO A 10 -48.35 -19.41 -33.33
C PRO A 10 -49.80 -19.10 -33.73
N SER A 11 -50.69 -20.10 -33.68
CA SER A 11 -52.07 -19.98 -34.16
C SER A 11 -52.97 -19.13 -33.27
N SER A 12 -52.67 -18.97 -31.97
CA SER A 12 -53.53 -18.22 -31.02
C SER A 12 -53.13 -16.74 -30.87
N ARG A 13 -54.14 -15.87 -30.74
CA ARG A 13 -53.94 -14.40 -30.63
C ARG A 13 -53.13 -14.01 -29.38
N ARG A 14 -53.31 -14.74 -28.26
CA ARG A 14 -52.52 -14.55 -27.02
C ARG A 14 -51.05 -14.94 -27.21
N ALA A 15 -50.76 -16.03 -27.92
CA ALA A 15 -49.38 -16.45 -28.18
C ALA A 15 -48.65 -15.49 -29.13
N ARG A 16 -49.34 -14.90 -30.11
CA ARG A 16 -48.75 -13.86 -30.97
C ARG A 16 -48.44 -12.59 -30.17
N LEU A 17 -49.35 -12.14 -29.31
CA LEU A 17 -49.12 -10.98 -28.43
C LEU A 17 -47.94 -11.21 -27.46
N GLY A 18 -47.80 -12.43 -26.92
CA GLY A 18 -46.64 -12.81 -26.11
C GLY A 18 -45.33 -12.82 -26.91
N LEU A 19 -45.35 -13.31 -28.15
CA LEU A 19 -44.18 -13.31 -29.04
C LEU A 19 -43.76 -11.89 -29.45
N TYR A 20 -44.73 -11.01 -29.77
CA TYR A 20 -44.45 -9.60 -30.07
C TYR A 20 -43.93 -8.85 -28.83
N ALA A 21 -44.48 -9.10 -27.64
CA ALA A 21 -43.97 -8.51 -26.40
C ALA A 21 -42.53 -8.98 -26.09
N ALA A 22 -42.23 -10.26 -26.30
CA ALA A 22 -40.89 -10.81 -26.12
C ALA A 22 -39.88 -10.25 -27.15
N LEU A 23 -40.29 -10.09 -28.42
CA LEU A 23 -39.47 -9.46 -29.45
C LEU A 23 -39.22 -7.98 -29.14
N ILE A 24 -40.23 -7.23 -28.70
CA ILE A 24 -40.08 -5.83 -28.30
C ILE A 24 -39.16 -5.72 -27.07
N ALA A 25 -39.32 -6.58 -26.06
CA ALA A 25 -38.42 -6.61 -24.90
C ALA A 25 -36.97 -6.95 -25.29
N SER A 26 -36.78 -7.89 -26.22
CA SER A 26 -35.46 -8.25 -26.75
C SER A 26 -34.83 -7.12 -27.55
N TRP A 27 -35.62 -6.38 -28.34
CA TRP A 27 -35.13 -5.22 -29.09
C TRP A 27 -34.83 -4.03 -28.17
N VAL A 28 -35.62 -3.83 -27.12
CA VAL A 28 -35.32 -2.83 -26.08
C VAL A 28 -34.04 -3.20 -25.33
N LEU A 29 -33.81 -4.47 -25.01
CA LEU A 29 -32.57 -4.93 -24.38
C LEU A 29 -31.35 -4.73 -25.29
N VAL A 30 -31.48 -5.07 -26.57
CA VAL A 30 -30.41 -4.89 -27.59
C VAL A 30 -30.13 -3.41 -27.84
N ILE A 31 -31.16 -2.56 -27.90
CA ILE A 31 -31.00 -1.11 -28.04
C ILE A 31 -30.40 -0.52 -26.77
N SER A 32 -30.80 -0.96 -25.57
CA SER A 32 -30.18 -0.54 -24.30
C SER A 32 -28.73 -0.99 -24.20
N LEU A 33 -28.38 -2.19 -24.68
CA LEU A 33 -26.99 -2.69 -24.80
C LEU A 33 -26.19 -1.91 -25.86
N LEU A 34 -26.81 -1.51 -26.97
CA LEU A 34 -26.20 -0.66 -27.99
C LEU A 34 -25.98 0.77 -27.48
N PHE A 35 -26.89 1.31 -26.67
CA PHE A 35 -26.73 2.62 -26.03
C PHE A 35 -25.68 2.59 -24.92
N THR A 36 -25.60 1.52 -24.12
CA THR A 36 -24.53 1.37 -23.11
C THR A 36 -23.17 1.13 -23.74
N THR A 37 -23.08 0.42 -24.87
CA THR A 37 -21.83 0.25 -25.63
C THR A 37 -21.37 1.54 -26.34
N LEU A 38 -22.29 2.43 -26.71
CA LEU A 38 -21.99 3.77 -27.22
C LEU A 38 -21.54 4.74 -26.11
N GLN A 39 -22.01 4.56 -24.88
CA GLN A 39 -21.68 5.45 -23.75
C GLN A 39 -20.44 5.00 -22.94
N HIS A 40 -20.12 3.70 -22.89
CA HIS A 40 -18.99 3.16 -22.11
C HIS A 40 -18.25 2.00 -22.82
N PRO A 41 -17.35 2.28 -23.78
CA PRO A 41 -16.59 1.26 -24.51
C PRO A 41 -15.59 0.47 -23.65
N GLN A 42 -15.32 0.92 -22.42
CA GLN A 42 -14.29 0.41 -21.50
C GLN A 42 -14.69 -0.91 -20.79
N ILE A 43 -15.98 -1.28 -20.79
CA ILE A 43 -16.52 -2.35 -19.90
C ILE A 43 -16.51 -3.74 -20.58
N VAL A 44 -16.37 -3.84 -21.90
CA VAL A 44 -16.58 -5.09 -22.66
C VAL A 44 -15.30 -5.96 -22.77
N SER A 45 -14.12 -5.40 -22.53
CA SER A 45 -12.81 -6.06 -22.71
C SER A 45 -12.60 -7.30 -21.81
N GLY A 46 -13.03 -7.25 -20.54
CA GLY A 46 -12.75 -8.33 -19.57
C GLY A 46 -13.60 -9.60 -19.74
N VAL A 47 -14.76 -9.51 -20.39
CA VAL A 47 -15.68 -10.66 -20.56
C VAL A 47 -15.27 -11.53 -21.75
N ALA A 48 -14.67 -10.94 -22.78
CA ALA A 48 -14.32 -11.64 -24.02
C ALA A 48 -13.15 -12.63 -23.84
N HIS A 49 -12.14 -12.27 -23.04
CA HIS A 49 -11.00 -13.16 -22.76
C HIS A 49 -11.39 -14.39 -21.92
N TYR A 50 -12.33 -14.25 -20.97
CA TYR A 50 -12.81 -15.37 -20.14
C TYR A 50 -13.63 -16.41 -20.93
N VAL A 51 -14.31 -15.99 -22.00
CA VAL A 51 -15.07 -16.91 -22.86
C VAL A 51 -14.14 -17.76 -23.74
N VAL A 52 -12.96 -17.26 -24.09
CA VAL A 52 -11.98 -17.98 -24.93
C VAL A 52 -11.26 -19.09 -24.17
N SER A 53 -11.02 -18.95 -22.86
CA SER A 53 -10.36 -19.99 -22.04
C SER A 53 -11.31 -21.08 -21.55
N ALA A 54 -12.62 -20.81 -21.47
CA ALA A 54 -13.62 -21.75 -20.95
C ALA A 54 -14.21 -22.71 -22.00
N VAL A 55 -13.94 -22.51 -23.30
CA VAL A 55 -14.48 -23.37 -24.37
C VAL A 55 -13.42 -24.40 -24.78
N ARG A 56 -13.76 -25.68 -24.55
CA ARG A 56 -12.95 -26.88 -24.83
C ARG A 56 -12.13 -26.78 -26.14
N PRO A 57 -10.93 -27.41 -26.22
CA PRO A 57 -9.95 -27.24 -27.32
C PRO A 57 -10.36 -27.75 -28.73
N GLY A 58 -11.65 -27.89 -29.04
CA GLY A 58 -12.15 -28.54 -30.25
C GLY A 58 -13.11 -27.72 -31.12
N LEU A 59 -13.44 -26.49 -30.75
CA LEU A 59 -14.31 -25.62 -31.56
C LEU A 59 -13.50 -24.43 -32.05
N GLY A 60 -13.13 -24.44 -33.33
CA GLY A 60 -12.45 -23.32 -33.96
C GLY A 60 -13.27 -22.04 -33.84
N LEU A 61 -12.61 -20.95 -33.46
CA LEU A 61 -13.21 -19.62 -33.36
C LEU A 61 -13.90 -19.25 -34.68
N ASP A 62 -15.16 -18.83 -34.61
CA ASP A 62 -15.91 -18.37 -35.77
C ASP A 62 -15.31 -17.08 -36.34
N GLN A 63 -15.58 -16.80 -37.62
CA GLN A 63 -14.96 -15.66 -38.31
C GLN A 63 -15.30 -14.30 -37.70
N VAL A 64 -16.45 -14.15 -37.04
CA VAL A 64 -16.85 -12.90 -36.40
C VAL A 64 -16.01 -12.67 -35.14
N THR A 65 -15.74 -13.72 -34.38
CA THR A 65 -14.87 -13.65 -33.20
C THR A 65 -13.42 -13.38 -33.58
N LYS A 66 -12.90 -14.01 -34.65
CA LYS A 66 -11.57 -13.71 -35.18
C LYS A 66 -11.42 -12.27 -35.65
N ALA A 67 -12.39 -11.76 -36.42
CA ALA A 67 -12.36 -10.38 -36.90
C ALA A 67 -12.47 -9.33 -35.77
N LYS A 68 -13.15 -9.68 -34.67
CA LYS A 68 -13.20 -8.83 -33.47
C LYS A 68 -11.87 -8.82 -32.71
N LEU A 69 -11.18 -9.96 -32.61
CA LEU A 69 -9.85 -10.07 -32.01
C LEU A 69 -8.80 -9.31 -32.82
N GLU A 70 -8.76 -9.49 -34.15
CA GLU A 70 -7.86 -8.73 -35.04
C GLU A 70 -8.11 -7.21 -34.94
N ARG A 71 -9.38 -6.80 -34.83
CA ARG A 71 -9.74 -5.39 -34.63
C ARG A 71 -9.33 -4.86 -33.26
N LEU A 72 -9.37 -5.69 -32.21
CA LEU A 72 -8.89 -5.35 -30.88
C LEU A 72 -7.37 -5.18 -30.86
N GLU A 73 -6.63 -6.11 -31.48
CA GLU A 73 -5.17 -6.00 -31.66
C GLU A 73 -4.79 -4.70 -32.40
N THR A 74 -5.52 -4.38 -33.49
CA THR A 74 -5.30 -3.14 -34.25
C THR A 74 -5.58 -1.89 -33.40
N LEU A 75 -6.62 -1.94 -32.54
CA LEU A 75 -6.96 -0.83 -31.65
C LEU A 75 -5.97 -0.70 -30.49
N GLU A 76 -5.40 -1.79 -30.00
CA GLU A 76 -4.33 -1.79 -29.00
C GLU A 76 -3.03 -1.21 -29.58
N GLU A 77 -2.66 -1.57 -30.81
CA GLU A 77 -1.56 -0.92 -31.53
C GLU A 77 -1.79 0.58 -31.70
N GLN A 78 -3.02 0.99 -32.10
CA GLN A 78 -3.38 2.39 -32.23
C GLN A 78 -3.42 3.14 -30.87
N ALA A 79 -3.83 2.48 -29.80
CA ALA A 79 -3.78 3.02 -28.45
C ALA A 79 -2.34 3.10 -27.91
N ASN A 80 -1.45 2.20 -28.36
CA ASN A 80 -0.01 2.26 -28.08
C ASN A 80 0.59 3.48 -28.76
N ALA A 81 0.25 3.69 -30.03
CA ALA A 81 0.59 4.92 -30.74
C ALA A 81 0.01 6.18 -30.06
N TYR A 82 -1.19 6.11 -29.47
CA TYR A 82 -1.80 7.24 -28.76
C TYR A 82 -1.10 7.59 -27.43
N VAL A 83 -0.64 6.60 -26.65
CA VAL A 83 0.11 6.84 -25.41
C VAL A 83 1.54 7.30 -25.70
N VAL A 84 2.17 6.77 -26.74
CA VAL A 84 3.45 7.28 -27.27
C VAL A 84 3.29 8.72 -27.84
N ALA A 85 2.10 9.10 -28.30
CA ALA A 85 1.84 10.42 -28.89
C ALA A 85 1.56 11.56 -27.89
N HIS A 86 1.24 11.28 -26.61
CA HIS A 86 0.91 12.33 -25.61
C HIS A 86 2.04 12.65 -24.62
N GLY A 87 3.23 12.12 -24.89
CA GLY A 87 4.49 12.58 -24.31
C GLY A 87 5.61 11.82 -24.99
N ARG A 88 6.54 12.54 -25.65
CA ARG A 88 7.73 11.91 -26.23
C ARG A 88 8.44 11.09 -25.15
N CYS A 89 8.37 9.78 -25.24
CA CYS A 89 9.25 8.91 -24.47
C CYS A 89 10.47 8.58 -25.32
N ASP A 90 11.67 8.68 -24.75
CA ASP A 90 12.88 8.25 -25.43
C ASP A 90 12.76 6.76 -25.82
N PRO A 91 13.27 6.34 -27.00
CA PRO A 91 13.15 4.97 -27.48
C PRO A 91 13.57 3.91 -26.46
N HIS A 92 14.59 4.17 -25.64
CA HIS A 92 15.04 3.24 -24.60
C HIS A 92 13.94 2.92 -23.59
N LEU A 93 13.27 3.96 -23.07
CA LEU A 93 12.20 3.79 -22.08
C LEU A 93 10.93 3.21 -22.71
N SER A 94 10.65 3.52 -23.98
CA SER A 94 9.54 2.91 -24.74
C SER A 94 9.71 1.40 -24.83
N THR A 95 10.89 0.92 -25.20
CA THR A 95 11.18 -0.53 -25.26
C THR A 95 11.00 -1.21 -23.90
N LEU A 96 11.45 -0.58 -22.81
CA LEU A 96 11.25 -1.14 -21.47
C LEU A 96 9.76 -1.23 -21.09
N LEU A 97 8.94 -0.25 -21.48
CA LEU A 97 7.50 -0.29 -21.28
C LEU A 97 6.84 -1.40 -22.13
N GLU A 98 7.25 -1.53 -23.39
CA GLU A 98 6.77 -2.59 -24.30
C GLU A 98 7.11 -3.98 -23.78
N ASP A 99 8.32 -4.19 -23.23
CA ASP A 99 8.73 -5.46 -22.61
C ASP A 99 7.87 -5.82 -21.38
N LEU A 100 7.48 -4.83 -20.58
CA LEU A 100 6.58 -5.02 -19.44
C LEU A 100 5.16 -5.36 -19.91
N ASP A 101 4.65 -4.59 -20.88
CA ASP A 101 3.33 -4.78 -21.45
C ASP A 101 3.21 -6.16 -22.15
N ALA A 102 4.27 -6.63 -22.81
CA ALA A 102 4.33 -7.98 -23.39
C ALA A 102 4.35 -9.08 -22.32
N ARG A 103 4.98 -8.83 -21.16
CA ARG A 103 5.10 -9.82 -20.08
C ARG A 103 3.80 -10.02 -19.30
N TRP A 104 3.09 -8.94 -19.00
CA TRP A 104 1.94 -8.96 -18.09
C TRP A 104 0.61 -8.56 -18.73
N GLY A 105 0.65 -8.02 -19.95
CA GLY A 105 -0.49 -7.40 -20.60
C GLY A 105 -0.62 -5.93 -20.21
N ARG A 106 -0.71 -5.05 -21.20
CA ARG A 106 -0.82 -3.60 -21.00
C ARG A 106 -2.01 -3.20 -20.11
N THR A 107 -3.21 -3.69 -20.42
CA THR A 107 -4.41 -3.40 -19.63
C THR A 107 -4.29 -3.87 -18.19
N ALA A 108 -3.66 -5.03 -17.96
CA ALA A 108 -3.41 -5.55 -16.62
C ALA A 108 -2.51 -4.61 -15.80
N LEU A 109 -1.47 -4.07 -16.43
CA LEU A 109 -0.57 -3.13 -15.80
C LEU A 109 -1.19 -1.73 -15.65
N ASP A 110 -2.04 -1.28 -16.57
CA ASP A 110 -2.81 -0.04 -16.41
C ASP A 110 -3.77 -0.12 -15.22
N MET A 111 -4.41 -1.28 -15.02
CA MET A 111 -5.26 -1.55 -13.86
C MET A 111 -4.49 -1.52 -12.53
N SER A 112 -3.17 -1.70 -12.54
CA SER A 112 -2.35 -1.66 -11.32
C SER A 112 -2.28 -0.27 -10.70
N VAL A 113 -2.59 0.79 -11.45
CA VAL A 113 -2.65 2.16 -10.91
C VAL A 113 -4.00 2.37 -10.24
N GLY A 114 -4.03 2.20 -8.92
CA GLY A 114 -5.24 2.31 -8.10
C GLY A 114 -5.67 3.75 -7.82
N PHE A 115 -4.73 4.69 -7.83
CA PHE A 115 -4.96 6.13 -7.84
C PHE A 115 -3.70 6.79 -8.42
N GLU A 116 -3.81 7.50 -9.54
CA GLU A 116 -2.63 8.07 -10.20
C GLU A 116 -2.11 9.35 -9.49
N GLY A 117 -3.04 10.15 -8.95
CA GLY A 117 -2.75 11.50 -8.45
C GLY A 117 -2.19 12.43 -9.52
N SER A 118 -1.64 13.57 -9.11
CA SER A 118 -0.91 14.48 -10.01
C SER A 118 0.41 13.88 -10.48
N GLY A 119 1.02 13.00 -9.67
CA GLY A 119 2.34 12.40 -9.89
C GLY A 119 3.51 13.40 -9.82
N ILE A 120 3.27 14.64 -9.38
CA ILE A 120 4.24 15.74 -9.51
C ILE A 120 5.52 15.51 -8.70
N ARG A 121 5.39 15.05 -7.44
CA ARG A 121 6.55 14.69 -6.61
C ARG A 121 7.35 13.54 -7.23
N VAL A 122 6.68 12.52 -7.76
CA VAL A 122 7.33 11.39 -8.44
C VAL A 122 8.05 11.83 -9.71
N ARG A 123 7.52 12.82 -10.45
CA ARG A 123 8.20 13.39 -11.62
C ARG A 123 9.49 14.12 -11.25
N ARG A 124 9.62 14.71 -10.05
CA ARG A 124 10.93 15.22 -9.56
C ARG A 124 11.94 14.10 -9.42
N VAL A 125 11.54 12.98 -8.84
CA VAL A 125 12.38 11.78 -8.72
C VAL A 125 12.78 11.27 -10.11
N ALA A 126 11.83 11.19 -11.05
CA ALA A 126 12.09 10.78 -12.43
C ALA A 126 13.05 11.73 -13.16
N GLN A 127 12.99 13.04 -12.89
CA GLN A 127 13.95 14.00 -13.43
C GLN A 127 15.37 13.75 -12.91
N LYS A 128 15.54 13.50 -11.61
CA LYS A 128 16.85 13.14 -11.04
C LYS A 128 17.41 11.87 -11.70
N LEU A 129 16.56 10.85 -11.90
CA LEU A 129 16.92 9.63 -12.63
C LEU A 129 17.39 9.94 -14.07
N LEU A 130 16.64 10.75 -14.81
CA LEU A 130 16.95 11.16 -16.18
C LEU A 130 18.22 12.02 -16.27
N ALA A 131 18.47 12.87 -15.27
CA ALA A 131 19.64 13.74 -15.18
C ALA A 131 20.91 13.00 -14.75
N GLY A 132 20.81 11.75 -14.31
CA GLY A 132 21.95 10.99 -13.80
C GLY A 132 22.36 11.39 -12.37
N GLU A 133 21.46 11.97 -11.60
CA GLU A 133 21.71 12.38 -10.22
C GLU A 133 21.63 11.21 -9.24
N ARG A 134 21.98 11.45 -7.97
CA ARG A 134 21.69 10.51 -6.88
C ARG A 134 20.19 10.49 -6.59
N VAL A 135 19.62 9.30 -6.50
CA VAL A 135 18.24 9.08 -6.08
C VAL A 135 18.21 8.12 -4.89
N GLY A 136 17.81 8.62 -3.73
CA GLY A 136 17.59 7.81 -2.53
C GLY A 136 16.15 7.32 -2.44
N ILE A 137 15.94 6.03 -2.17
CA ILE A 137 14.62 5.41 -2.05
C ILE A 137 14.56 4.65 -0.72
N THR A 138 13.63 5.03 0.15
CA THR A 138 13.32 4.29 1.38
C THR A 138 12.05 3.47 1.15
N VAL A 139 12.12 2.17 1.43
CA VAL A 139 10.95 1.30 1.39
C VAL A 139 10.56 0.90 2.80
N LEU A 140 9.33 1.22 3.19
CA LEU A 140 8.74 0.84 4.46
C LEU A 140 7.61 -0.15 4.20
N GLY A 141 7.60 -1.27 4.93
CA GLY A 141 6.56 -2.25 4.75
C GLY A 141 6.62 -3.42 5.70
N GLY A 142 5.75 -4.39 5.44
CA GLY A 142 5.60 -5.61 6.23
C GLY A 142 6.49 -6.77 5.80
N SER A 143 6.05 -8.00 6.11
CA SER A 143 6.80 -9.23 5.84
C SER A 143 6.95 -9.53 4.35
N ILE A 144 5.95 -9.18 3.55
CA ILE A 144 6.02 -9.30 2.09
C ILE A 144 7.19 -8.44 1.60
N THR A 145 7.17 -7.14 1.92
CA THR A 145 8.25 -6.22 1.51
C THR A 145 9.63 -6.60 2.05
N PHE A 146 9.72 -7.12 3.28
CA PHE A 146 10.96 -7.69 3.82
C PHE A 146 11.53 -8.83 2.96
N GLY A 147 10.67 -9.57 2.26
CA GLY A 147 11.05 -10.73 1.43
C GLY A 147 10.76 -12.07 2.08
N HIS A 148 9.77 -12.13 2.98
CA HIS A 148 9.33 -13.41 3.54
C HIS A 148 8.88 -14.36 2.42
N SER A 149 9.24 -15.64 2.55
CA SER A 149 8.99 -16.69 1.56
C SER A 149 9.78 -16.56 0.23
N ILE A 150 10.71 -15.62 0.11
CA ILE A 150 11.70 -15.62 -0.98
C ILE A 150 12.78 -16.69 -0.69
N PRO A 151 13.05 -17.62 -1.63
CA PRO A 151 14.08 -18.64 -1.44
C PRO A 151 15.49 -18.03 -1.48
N GLU A 152 16.47 -18.79 -1.00
CA GLU A 152 17.88 -18.43 -1.12
C GLU A 152 18.25 -18.11 -2.58
N GLY A 153 18.97 -17.01 -2.80
CA GLY A 153 19.31 -16.52 -4.12
C GLY A 153 18.19 -15.75 -4.83
N GLY A 154 16.96 -15.79 -4.33
CA GLY A 154 15.84 -14.97 -4.79
C GLY A 154 16.02 -13.48 -4.49
N ARG A 155 15.06 -12.68 -4.94
CA ARG A 155 15.07 -11.22 -4.79
C ARG A 155 13.67 -10.72 -4.41
N PRO A 156 13.51 -10.03 -3.27
CA PRO A 156 12.25 -9.37 -2.96
C PRO A 156 12.04 -8.16 -3.88
N TRP A 157 10.79 -7.73 -3.99
CA TRP A 157 10.36 -6.68 -4.93
C TRP A 157 11.16 -5.37 -4.81
N PRO A 158 11.59 -4.88 -3.63
CA PRO A 158 12.37 -3.65 -3.55
C PRO A 158 13.72 -3.78 -4.24
N ILE A 159 14.37 -4.95 -4.12
CA ILE A 159 15.67 -5.21 -4.74
C ILE A 159 15.52 -5.38 -6.25
N LEU A 160 14.48 -6.06 -6.71
CA LEU A 160 14.15 -6.15 -8.14
C LEU A 160 13.93 -4.76 -8.74
N LEU A 161 13.16 -3.90 -8.07
CA LEU A 161 12.93 -2.52 -8.49
C LEU A 161 14.24 -1.73 -8.56
N ALA A 162 15.10 -1.85 -7.55
CA ALA A 162 16.40 -1.17 -7.54
C ALA A 162 17.27 -1.60 -8.73
N GLU A 163 17.32 -2.90 -9.02
CA GLU A 163 18.04 -3.43 -10.18
C GLU A 163 17.45 -2.93 -11.51
N GLN A 164 16.12 -2.86 -11.63
CA GLN A 164 15.44 -2.34 -12.82
C GLN A 164 15.73 -0.86 -13.05
N LEU A 165 15.64 -0.04 -12.00
CA LEU A 165 15.95 1.38 -12.07
C LEU A 165 17.43 1.63 -12.44
N LYS A 166 18.36 0.88 -11.86
CA LYS A 166 19.80 0.97 -12.22
C LYS A 166 20.05 0.61 -13.68
N ARG A 167 19.34 -0.38 -14.23
CA ARG A 167 19.46 -0.76 -15.65
C ARG A 167 18.85 0.29 -16.57
N ALA A 168 17.71 0.87 -16.22
CA ALA A 168 17.01 1.86 -17.03
C ALA A 168 17.65 3.25 -16.99
N PHE A 169 18.30 3.60 -15.87
CA PHE A 169 18.95 4.89 -15.66
C PHE A 169 20.42 4.70 -15.27
N PRO A 170 21.27 4.16 -16.15
CA PRO A 170 22.64 3.75 -15.81
C PRO A 170 23.57 4.90 -15.43
N LYS A 171 23.19 6.16 -15.72
CA LYS A 171 23.93 7.35 -15.30
C LYS A 171 23.57 7.80 -13.88
N ALA A 172 22.42 7.40 -13.35
CA ALA A 172 21.95 7.80 -12.04
C ALA A 172 22.56 6.93 -10.94
N ASN A 173 22.83 7.54 -9.79
CA ASN A 173 23.23 6.79 -8.59
C ASN A 173 21.99 6.41 -7.78
N VAL A 174 21.36 5.29 -8.13
CA VAL A 174 20.16 4.78 -7.46
C VAL A 174 20.54 4.01 -6.19
N HIS A 175 20.12 4.53 -5.04
CA HIS A 175 20.25 3.88 -3.74
C HIS A 175 18.86 3.56 -3.20
N LEU A 176 18.56 2.27 -3.02
CA LEU A 176 17.29 1.83 -2.43
C LEU A 176 17.59 1.03 -1.17
N GLU A 177 16.93 1.39 -0.08
CA GLU A 177 16.97 0.66 1.19
C GLU A 177 15.62 -0.01 1.47
N ASN A 178 15.68 -1.31 1.74
CA ASN A 178 14.51 -2.08 2.18
C ASN A 178 14.47 -2.08 3.71
N ASN A 179 13.82 -1.06 4.29
CA ASN A 179 13.67 -0.90 5.74
C ASN A 179 12.34 -1.50 6.26
N ALA A 180 11.81 -2.50 5.55
CA ALA A 180 10.62 -3.23 5.97
C ALA A 180 10.88 -4.09 7.21
N ILE A 181 9.84 -4.23 8.04
CA ILE A 181 9.86 -5.05 9.25
C ILE A 181 8.68 -6.00 9.17
N GLY A 182 8.96 -7.31 9.25
CA GLY A 182 7.90 -8.31 9.17
C GLY A 182 6.84 -8.13 10.26
N ALA A 183 5.56 -8.27 9.88
CA ALA A 183 4.41 -8.15 10.77
C ALA A 183 4.26 -6.76 11.45
N THR A 184 4.53 -5.70 10.69
CA THR A 184 4.46 -4.30 11.14
C THR A 184 3.70 -3.46 10.11
N GLY A 185 2.90 -2.49 10.58
CA GLY A 185 2.04 -1.64 9.74
C GLY A 185 2.25 -0.15 10.01
N SER A 186 1.31 0.65 9.51
CA SER A 186 1.32 2.11 9.68
C SER A 186 1.20 2.55 11.14
N ASP A 187 0.67 1.71 12.03
CA ASP A 187 0.54 1.98 13.47
C ASP A 187 1.89 2.13 14.20
N TYR A 188 2.92 1.43 13.71
CA TYR A 188 4.32 1.57 14.12
C TYR A 188 5.05 2.64 13.33
N PHE A 189 5.04 2.55 12.00
CA PHE A 189 5.83 3.45 11.16
C PHE A 189 5.35 4.90 11.30
N GLY A 190 4.07 5.13 11.56
CA GLY A 190 3.52 6.45 11.83
C GLY A 190 4.27 7.22 12.89
N ALA A 191 4.87 6.55 13.89
CA ALA A 191 5.74 7.18 14.88
C ALA A 191 7.23 6.89 14.67
N CYS A 192 7.57 5.67 14.23
CA CYS A 192 8.93 5.16 14.26
C CYS A 192 9.67 5.21 12.92
N TYR A 193 9.05 5.70 11.83
CA TYR A 193 9.72 5.83 10.53
C TYR A 193 11.08 6.57 10.54
N PRO A 194 11.39 7.53 11.44
CA PRO A 194 12.70 8.18 11.42
C PRO A 194 13.85 7.19 11.67
N HIS A 195 13.61 6.09 12.39
CA HIS A 195 14.60 5.03 12.62
C HIS A 195 14.82 4.11 11.42
N HIS A 196 14.00 4.28 10.38
CA HIS A 196 13.92 3.43 9.18
C HIS A 196 14.03 4.25 7.89
N THR A 197 14.51 5.49 7.98
CA THR A 197 14.64 6.40 6.84
C THR A 197 16.09 6.52 6.41
N ALA A 198 16.36 6.20 5.14
CA ALA A 198 17.67 6.37 4.55
C ALA A 198 18.04 7.87 4.41
N GLU A 199 19.31 8.21 4.58
CA GLU A 199 19.77 9.57 4.37
C GLU A 199 19.64 10.00 2.90
N GLY A 200 19.07 11.20 2.69
CA GLY A 200 18.84 11.75 1.35
C GLY A 200 17.75 11.00 0.58
N THR A 201 16.72 10.51 1.27
CA THR A 201 15.56 9.89 0.63
C THR A 201 14.79 10.91 -0.22
N ASP A 202 14.65 10.60 -1.50
CA ASP A 202 13.84 11.33 -2.48
C ASP A 202 12.46 10.67 -2.71
N LEU A 203 12.35 9.37 -2.42
CA LEU A 203 11.14 8.58 -2.63
C LEU A 203 10.90 7.60 -1.48
N PHE A 204 9.73 7.69 -0.86
CA PHE A 204 9.21 6.70 0.07
C PHE A 204 8.23 5.77 -0.66
N LEU A 205 8.47 4.46 -0.57
CA LEU A 205 7.53 3.43 -1.01
C LEU A 205 6.93 2.76 0.23
N LEU A 206 5.60 2.80 0.35
CA LEU A 206 4.87 2.39 1.55
C LEU A 206 3.97 1.18 1.26
N GLU A 207 4.21 0.05 1.93
CA GLU A 207 3.45 -1.19 1.73
C GLU A 207 2.98 -1.77 3.06
N PHE A 208 1.76 -1.42 3.48
CA PHE A 208 1.19 -1.85 4.77
C PHE A 208 -0.18 -2.52 4.65
N ALA A 209 -0.74 -2.65 3.44
CA ALA A 209 -2.15 -2.98 3.23
C ALA A 209 -2.59 -4.26 3.95
N VAL A 210 -1.76 -5.30 3.86
CA VAL A 210 -2.04 -6.58 4.51
C VAL A 210 -1.88 -6.47 6.02
N ASN A 211 -0.83 -5.80 6.50
CA ASN A 211 -0.54 -5.70 7.93
C ASN A 211 -1.55 -4.83 8.67
N ASP A 212 -1.94 -3.70 8.11
CA ASP A 212 -2.90 -2.79 8.72
C ASP A 212 -4.26 -3.47 8.93
N ALA A 213 -4.70 -4.30 7.97
CA ALA A 213 -5.91 -5.12 8.15
C ALA A 213 -5.80 -6.14 9.30
N ILE A 214 -4.65 -6.82 9.43
CA ILE A 214 -4.39 -7.76 10.53
C ILE A 214 -4.39 -7.02 11.87
N ILE A 215 -3.75 -5.86 11.92
CA ILE A 215 -3.61 -5.03 13.12
C ILE A 215 -4.97 -4.46 13.56
N GLU A 216 -5.79 -3.99 12.61
CA GLU A 216 -7.17 -3.59 12.90
C GLU A 216 -8.01 -4.73 13.46
N MET A 217 -7.86 -5.95 12.91
CA MET A 217 -8.51 -7.14 13.46
C MET A 217 -7.98 -7.50 14.85
N ALA A 218 -6.70 -7.27 15.12
CA ALA A 218 -6.10 -7.53 16.42
C ALA A 218 -6.65 -6.57 17.48
N ALA A 219 -6.87 -5.32 17.11
CA ALA A 219 -7.26 -4.26 18.00
C ALA A 219 -8.54 -4.60 18.77
N GLN A 220 -8.46 -4.55 20.11
CA GLN A 220 -9.65 -4.64 20.96
C GLN A 220 -10.49 -3.34 20.93
N HIS A 221 -9.91 -2.26 20.42
CA HIS A 221 -10.54 -0.97 20.16
C HIS A 221 -10.51 -0.66 18.66
N LYS A 222 -11.27 0.33 18.19
CA LYS A 222 -11.14 0.80 16.80
C LYS A 222 -9.75 1.43 16.63
N LEU A 223 -8.75 0.64 16.25
CA LEU A 223 -7.56 1.18 15.60
C LEU A 223 -8.01 1.78 14.28
N ASP A 224 -7.36 2.87 13.93
CA ASP A 224 -7.76 3.69 12.82
C ASP A 224 -6.62 3.79 11.81
N THR A 225 -6.64 2.90 10.82
CA THR A 225 -5.61 2.89 9.77
C THR A 225 -5.54 4.22 9.04
N ILE A 226 -6.66 4.95 8.89
CA ILE A 226 -6.65 6.28 8.27
C ILE A 226 -5.81 7.22 9.12
N TRP A 227 -6.02 7.27 10.43
CA TRP A 227 -5.23 8.11 11.34
C TRP A 227 -3.75 7.75 11.31
N HIS A 228 -3.41 6.46 11.40
CA HIS A 228 -2.00 6.03 11.40
C HIS A 228 -1.29 6.34 10.08
N SER A 229 -1.97 6.09 8.96
CA SER A 229 -1.43 6.37 7.62
C SER A 229 -1.33 7.87 7.35
N GLU A 230 -2.32 8.66 7.75
CA GLU A 230 -2.28 10.12 7.68
C GLU A 230 -1.14 10.68 8.54
N HIS A 231 -0.99 10.19 9.77
CA HIS A 231 0.07 10.64 10.67
C HIS A 231 1.46 10.38 10.06
N LEU A 232 1.68 9.21 9.46
CA LEU A 232 2.91 8.88 8.74
C LEU A 232 3.16 9.86 7.57
N VAL A 233 2.17 10.02 6.71
CA VAL A 233 2.25 10.88 5.52
C VAL A 233 2.58 12.32 5.90
N ARG A 234 1.87 12.86 6.90
CA ARG A 234 2.10 14.23 7.38
C ARG A 234 3.49 14.35 8.02
N ALA A 235 3.91 13.40 8.85
CA ALA A 235 5.22 13.45 9.49
C ALA A 235 6.36 13.42 8.45
N ILE A 236 6.26 12.56 7.42
CA ILE A 236 7.19 12.54 6.29
C ILE A 236 7.14 13.87 5.54
N GLY A 237 5.95 14.36 5.19
CA GLY A 237 5.82 15.63 4.44
C GLY A 237 6.38 16.85 5.17
N HIS A 238 6.44 16.83 6.51
CA HIS A 238 7.08 17.88 7.30
C HIS A 238 8.60 17.76 7.37
N THR A 239 9.11 16.54 7.52
CA THR A 239 10.56 16.29 7.71
C THR A 239 11.31 16.13 6.39
N HIS A 240 10.60 15.73 5.33
CA HIS A 240 11.09 15.49 3.98
C HIS A 240 10.16 16.16 2.95
N PRO A 241 10.02 17.51 2.99
CA PRO A 241 9.04 18.24 2.18
C PRO A 241 9.24 18.11 0.67
N ASP A 242 10.43 17.70 0.20
CA ASP A 242 10.72 17.47 -1.21
C ASP A 242 10.58 16.02 -1.66
N ALA A 243 10.42 15.08 -0.73
CA ALA A 243 10.30 13.66 -1.06
C ALA A 243 8.94 13.34 -1.69
N ALA A 244 8.94 12.35 -2.57
CA ALA A 244 7.74 11.71 -3.10
C ALA A 244 7.32 10.55 -2.20
N LEU A 245 6.01 10.30 -2.11
CA LEU A 245 5.45 9.13 -1.46
C LEU A 245 4.66 8.34 -2.50
N VAL A 246 4.72 7.01 -2.45
CA VAL A 246 3.85 6.13 -3.24
C VAL A 246 3.41 4.97 -2.35
N PHE A 247 2.10 4.72 -2.29
CA PHE A 247 1.58 3.50 -1.67
C PHE A 247 1.63 2.33 -2.65
N LEU A 248 2.13 1.19 -2.19
CA LEU A 248 1.95 -0.11 -2.84
C LEU A 248 0.94 -0.92 -2.03
N SER A 249 -0.19 -1.26 -2.66
CA SER A 249 -1.21 -2.13 -2.07
C SER A 249 -1.01 -3.57 -2.53
N THR A 250 -0.99 -4.50 -1.59
CA THR A 250 -0.96 -5.94 -1.87
C THR A 250 -2.15 -6.65 -1.22
N TRP A 251 -2.26 -7.95 -1.47
CA TRP A 251 -3.33 -8.80 -0.94
C TRP A 251 -2.78 -10.19 -0.58
N GLN A 252 -3.42 -10.86 0.38
CA GLN A 252 -3.11 -12.23 0.76
C GLN A 252 -4.40 -13.08 0.87
N ARG A 253 -4.32 -14.37 0.60
CA ARG A 253 -5.50 -15.26 0.56
C ARG A 253 -6.30 -15.33 1.85
N PRO A 254 -5.70 -15.37 3.05
CA PRO A 254 -6.47 -15.44 4.28
C PRO A 254 -7.35 -14.22 4.54
N GLN A 255 -7.14 -13.12 3.83
CA GLN A 255 -7.91 -11.89 3.96
C GLN A 255 -9.06 -11.83 2.94
N HIS A 256 -10.08 -11.05 3.31
CA HIS A 256 -11.08 -10.60 2.36
C HIS A 256 -10.45 -9.72 1.27
N TYR A 257 -11.24 -9.40 0.24
CA TYR A 257 -10.79 -8.43 -0.76
C TYR A 257 -10.41 -7.09 -0.11
N MET A 258 -11.20 -6.64 0.88
CA MET A 258 -10.93 -5.44 1.66
C MET A 258 -9.77 -5.66 2.62
N THR A 259 -8.84 -4.69 2.67
CA THR A 259 -7.64 -4.69 3.50
C THR A 259 -7.33 -3.26 3.97
N GLY A 260 -6.18 -2.99 4.58
CA GLY A 260 -5.74 -1.63 4.91
C GLY A 260 -5.58 -0.74 3.68
N ALA A 261 -5.45 -1.32 2.48
CA ALA A 261 -5.38 -0.59 1.21
C ALA A 261 -6.59 0.34 0.96
N ASP A 262 -7.73 0.05 1.58
CA ASP A 262 -8.96 0.81 1.41
C ASP A 262 -8.91 2.11 2.25
N ALA A 263 -8.32 2.05 3.46
CA ALA A 263 -7.96 3.25 4.22
C ALA A 263 -6.82 4.04 3.55
N HIS A 264 -5.82 3.35 2.99
CA HIS A 264 -4.74 3.99 2.22
C HIS A 264 -5.27 4.72 0.99
N ALA A 265 -6.33 4.24 0.35
CA ALA A 265 -6.97 4.93 -0.78
C ALA A 265 -7.55 6.29 -0.36
N THR A 266 -8.24 6.36 0.77
CA THR A 266 -8.74 7.64 1.32
C THR A 266 -7.60 8.62 1.59
N VAL A 267 -6.51 8.16 2.21
CA VAL A 267 -5.33 9.01 2.46
C VAL A 267 -4.65 9.42 1.15
N SER A 268 -4.57 8.51 0.18
CA SER A 268 -3.98 8.76 -1.14
C SER A 268 -4.71 9.87 -1.89
N GLU A 269 -6.05 9.80 -1.92
CA GLU A 269 -6.88 10.80 -2.58
C GLU A 269 -6.79 12.17 -1.89
N TYR A 270 -6.77 12.19 -0.55
CA TYR A 270 -6.73 13.45 0.22
C TYR A 270 -5.39 14.18 0.13
N TYR A 271 -4.27 13.44 0.13
CA TYR A 271 -2.91 13.99 0.14
C TYR A 271 -2.22 13.97 -1.24
N ASP A 272 -2.95 13.63 -2.31
CA ASP A 272 -2.42 13.49 -3.67
C ASP A 272 -1.19 12.54 -3.75
N ILE A 273 -1.31 11.37 -3.14
CA ILE A 273 -0.24 10.35 -3.11
C ILE A 273 -0.60 9.23 -4.08
N PRO A 274 0.22 8.99 -5.12
CA PRO A 274 -0.01 7.88 -6.03
C PRO A 274 -0.10 6.53 -5.30
N ARG A 275 -1.01 5.68 -5.76
CA ARG A 275 -1.20 4.33 -5.24
C ARG A 275 -1.17 3.33 -6.38
N VAL A 276 -0.17 2.44 -6.31
CA VAL A 276 -0.05 1.26 -7.18
C VAL A 276 -0.54 0.04 -6.39
N SER A 277 -1.12 -0.94 -7.06
CA SER A 277 -1.77 -2.08 -6.41
C SER A 277 -1.56 -3.35 -7.20
N SER A 278 -1.02 -4.38 -6.55
CA SER A 278 -0.96 -5.72 -7.15
C SER A 278 -2.35 -6.38 -7.13
N ARG A 279 -3.19 -6.00 -6.15
CA ARG A 279 -4.53 -6.56 -5.92
C ARG A 279 -5.51 -6.25 -7.07
N THR A 280 -5.45 -5.09 -7.71
CA THR A 280 -6.49 -4.63 -8.66
C THR A 280 -6.64 -5.50 -9.91
N PHE A 281 -5.54 -6.09 -10.38
CA PHE A 281 -5.53 -7.05 -11.47
C PHE A 281 -5.39 -8.49 -10.97
N LEU A 282 -4.36 -8.83 -10.18
CA LEU A 282 -4.09 -10.23 -9.81
C LEU A 282 -5.25 -10.88 -9.08
N TYR A 283 -5.94 -10.16 -8.19
CA TYR A 283 -7.11 -10.72 -7.50
C TYR A 283 -8.21 -11.12 -8.48
N ARG A 284 -8.50 -10.27 -9.48
CA ARG A 284 -9.51 -10.56 -10.51
C ARG A 284 -9.10 -11.72 -11.39
N TYR A 285 -7.83 -11.77 -11.78
CA TYR A 285 -7.26 -12.90 -12.50
C TYR A 285 -7.46 -14.21 -11.72
N MET A 286 -7.09 -14.23 -10.44
CA MET A 286 -7.22 -15.41 -9.57
C MET A 286 -8.67 -15.81 -9.27
N LEU A 287 -9.64 -14.90 -9.35
CA LEU A 287 -11.06 -15.27 -9.27
C LEU A 287 -11.51 -16.13 -10.46
N GLN A 288 -10.91 -15.90 -11.62
CA GLN A 288 -11.17 -16.62 -12.87
C GLN A 288 -10.28 -17.87 -13.00
N HIS A 289 -9.07 -17.82 -12.44
CA HIS A 289 -8.01 -18.83 -12.55
C HIS A 289 -7.54 -19.28 -11.16
N ARG A 290 -8.43 -19.90 -10.39
CA ARG A 290 -8.17 -20.22 -8.96
C ARG A 290 -7.06 -21.25 -8.76
N ASP A 291 -6.87 -22.13 -9.73
CA ASP A 291 -5.81 -23.14 -9.78
C ASP A 291 -4.42 -22.51 -10.02
N GLU A 292 -4.36 -21.28 -10.51
CA GLU A 292 -3.10 -20.56 -10.79
C GLU A 292 -2.64 -19.65 -9.64
N ILE A 293 -3.27 -19.73 -8.47
CA ILE A 293 -2.84 -18.92 -7.30
C ILE A 293 -1.39 -19.22 -6.88
N GLU A 294 -0.94 -20.48 -7.06
CA GLU A 294 0.41 -20.94 -6.75
C GLU A 294 1.49 -20.30 -7.61
N ASP A 295 1.11 -19.76 -8.76
CA ASP A 295 2.05 -19.05 -9.63
C ASP A 295 2.62 -17.81 -8.97
N HIS A 296 1.87 -17.16 -8.08
CA HIS A 296 2.27 -15.88 -7.48
C HIS A 296 2.35 -15.91 -5.95
N TYR A 297 1.80 -16.94 -5.32
CA TYR A 297 1.72 -17.07 -3.87
C TYR A 297 2.29 -18.41 -3.39
N VAL A 298 2.74 -18.44 -2.14
CA VAL A 298 3.37 -19.62 -1.54
C VAL A 298 2.31 -20.52 -0.88
N PRO A 299 2.17 -21.80 -1.29
CA PRO A 299 1.14 -22.67 -0.72
C PRO A 299 1.37 -22.99 0.77
N SER A 300 2.64 -23.12 1.17
CA SER A 300 3.03 -23.61 2.49
C SER A 300 2.66 -22.67 3.64
N ASP A 301 2.39 -21.39 3.35
CA ASP A 301 1.96 -20.40 4.34
C ASP A 301 0.48 -20.02 4.20
N ASN A 302 -0.32 -20.89 3.57
CA ASN A 302 -1.72 -20.62 3.27
C ASN A 302 -1.92 -19.44 2.28
N TYR A 303 -0.97 -19.26 1.36
CA TYR A 303 -0.99 -18.22 0.33
C TYR A 303 -1.01 -16.81 0.96
N SER A 304 -0.31 -16.68 2.08
CA SER A 304 -0.13 -15.42 2.81
C SER A 304 0.91 -14.53 2.14
N HIS A 305 1.98 -15.11 1.61
CA HIS A 305 3.06 -14.35 0.98
C HIS A 305 3.21 -14.68 -0.50
N GLN A 306 3.67 -13.69 -1.24
CA GLN A 306 4.01 -13.80 -2.65
C GLN A 306 5.29 -14.64 -2.82
N ASN A 307 5.33 -15.45 -3.86
CA ASN A 307 6.55 -16.12 -4.29
C ASN A 307 7.40 -15.17 -5.17
N GLN A 308 8.50 -15.68 -5.76
CA GLN A 308 9.38 -14.90 -6.62
C GLN A 308 8.65 -14.22 -7.81
N LYS A 309 7.66 -14.87 -8.44
CA LYS A 309 6.89 -14.30 -9.57
C LYS A 309 5.91 -13.24 -9.08
N GLY A 310 5.30 -13.42 -7.90
CA GLY A 310 4.50 -12.38 -7.25
C GLY A 310 5.34 -11.14 -6.89
N HIS A 311 6.55 -11.34 -6.38
CA HIS A 311 7.51 -10.26 -6.12
C HIS A 311 7.97 -9.57 -7.41
N GLN A 312 8.17 -10.32 -8.50
CA GLN A 312 8.47 -9.75 -9.82
C GLN A 312 7.32 -8.87 -10.32
N TYR A 313 6.08 -9.31 -10.18
CA TYR A 313 4.92 -8.51 -10.57
C TYR A 313 4.84 -7.20 -9.76
N MET A 314 5.05 -7.26 -8.44
CA MET A 314 5.07 -6.07 -7.57
C MET A 314 6.17 -5.07 -7.98
N ALA A 315 7.36 -5.56 -8.33
CA ALA A 315 8.44 -4.70 -8.84
C ALA A 315 8.08 -4.09 -10.20
N ASP A 316 7.55 -4.90 -11.12
CA ASP A 316 7.20 -4.50 -12.48
C ASP A 316 6.11 -3.43 -12.53
N ILE A 317 5.05 -3.54 -11.72
CA ILE A 317 3.99 -2.50 -11.69
C ILE A 317 4.51 -1.17 -11.14
N MET A 318 5.39 -1.21 -10.13
CA MET A 318 6.01 -0.01 -9.56
C MET A 318 6.99 0.62 -10.54
N PHE A 319 7.82 -0.21 -11.16
CA PHE A 319 8.80 0.22 -12.16
C PHE A 319 8.10 0.84 -13.37
N ARG A 320 7.03 0.22 -13.89
CA ARG A 320 6.22 0.77 -14.97
C ARG A 320 5.65 2.13 -14.63
N TYR A 321 5.10 2.30 -13.43
CA TYR A 321 4.56 3.59 -12.99
C TYR A 321 5.65 4.68 -12.99
N ILE A 322 6.85 4.38 -12.49
CA ILE A 322 7.99 5.31 -12.52
C ILE A 322 8.41 5.65 -13.96
N LEU A 323 8.50 4.65 -14.86
CA LEU A 323 8.80 4.86 -16.27
C LEU A 323 7.77 5.77 -16.95
N GLN A 324 6.48 5.59 -16.66
CA GLN A 324 5.43 6.46 -17.18
C GLN A 324 5.61 7.91 -16.71
N GLN A 325 5.99 8.13 -15.44
CA GLN A 325 6.30 9.47 -14.97
C GLN A 325 7.56 10.05 -15.66
N ALA A 326 8.57 9.23 -15.94
CA ALA A 326 9.75 9.64 -16.71
C ALA A 326 9.40 10.02 -18.17
N CYS A 327 8.55 9.24 -18.85
CA CYS A 327 8.06 9.60 -20.18
C CYS A 327 7.29 10.93 -20.16
N ARG A 328 6.47 11.18 -19.13
CA ARG A 328 5.75 12.47 -18.98
C ARG A 328 6.71 13.65 -18.80
N VAL A 329 7.82 13.45 -18.08
CA VAL A 329 8.89 14.44 -17.95
C VAL A 329 9.52 14.74 -19.31
N GLN A 330 9.92 13.71 -20.07
CA GLN A 330 10.53 13.87 -21.40
C GLN A 330 9.57 14.52 -22.40
N GLY A 331 8.29 14.14 -22.36
CA GLY A 331 7.27 14.63 -23.26
C GLY A 331 6.85 16.08 -23.06
N ALA A 332 7.04 16.62 -21.85
CA ALA A 332 6.62 17.98 -21.50
C ALA A 332 7.63 19.08 -21.87
N GLY A 333 8.83 18.73 -22.37
CA GLY A 333 9.87 19.70 -22.75
C GLY A 333 10.24 20.68 -21.62
N GLY A 334 10.66 21.90 -21.96
CA GLY A 334 11.11 22.91 -21.00
C GLY A 334 10.05 23.45 -20.03
N VAL A 335 8.75 23.20 -20.27
CA VAL A 335 7.64 23.72 -19.45
C VAL A 335 7.54 22.99 -18.10
N LEU A 336 7.72 21.68 -18.07
CA LEU A 336 7.81 20.91 -16.81
C LEU A 336 9.20 21.04 -16.17
N GLU A 337 10.22 21.37 -16.96
CA GLU A 337 11.58 21.66 -16.50
C GLU A 337 11.60 22.97 -15.67
N GLN A 338 10.83 24.00 -16.05
CA GLN A 338 10.64 25.23 -15.27
C GLN A 338 9.85 25.01 -13.96
N LEU A 339 8.83 24.14 -13.95
CA LEU A 339 8.04 23.84 -12.73
C LEU A 339 8.83 23.13 -11.63
N VAL A 340 10.03 22.62 -11.94
CA VAL A 340 10.84 21.81 -11.03
C VAL A 340 12.26 22.36 -10.78
N ARG A 341 12.84 23.15 -11.70
CA ARG A 341 14.19 23.72 -11.51
C ARG A 341 14.23 25.06 -10.74
N GLU A 342 13.15 25.83 -10.73
CA GLU A 342 13.09 27.09 -9.98
C GLU A 342 12.60 26.81 -8.54
N ALA A 343 13.25 27.43 -7.54
CA ALA A 343 12.75 27.41 -6.17
C ALA A 343 11.31 27.91 -6.20
N VAL A 344 10.38 27.10 -5.68
CA VAL A 344 8.93 27.35 -5.74
C VAL A 344 8.59 28.51 -4.81
N THR A 345 8.90 29.73 -5.24
CA THR A 345 8.51 30.97 -4.55
C THR A 345 7.16 31.48 -5.05
N GLU A 346 6.63 30.92 -6.14
CA GLU A 346 5.33 31.26 -6.71
C GLU A 346 4.52 29.98 -7.03
N PRO A 347 3.20 29.98 -6.80
CA PRO A 347 2.38 28.79 -7.05
C PRO A 347 2.38 28.44 -8.55
N VAL A 348 2.75 27.19 -8.83
CA VAL A 348 2.89 26.55 -10.14
C VAL A 348 1.75 26.98 -11.09
N THR A 349 2.09 27.65 -12.19
CA THR A 349 1.13 28.22 -13.16
C THR A 349 0.16 27.19 -13.76
N GLY A 350 0.54 25.91 -13.80
CA GLY A 350 -0.31 24.78 -14.24
C GLY A 350 -1.51 24.48 -13.34
N PHE A 351 -1.60 25.08 -12.16
CA PHE A 351 -2.71 24.92 -11.21
C PHE A 351 -3.64 26.13 -11.11
N ARG A 352 -3.47 27.13 -11.98
CA ARG A 352 -4.54 28.08 -12.28
C ARG A 352 -5.43 27.44 -13.34
N GLY A 353 -6.39 26.63 -12.91
CA GLY A 353 -7.49 26.26 -13.79
C GLY A 353 -8.15 27.54 -14.31
N SER A 354 -8.57 27.59 -15.57
CA SER A 354 -9.17 28.80 -16.16
C SER A 354 -10.40 29.34 -15.40
N GLN A 355 -10.98 28.51 -14.54
CA GLN A 355 -12.14 28.82 -13.69
C GLN A 355 -11.79 28.98 -12.20
N LEU A 356 -10.54 28.73 -11.79
CA LEU A 356 -10.09 28.88 -10.41
C LEU A 356 -9.41 30.25 -10.22
N PRO A 357 -9.91 31.09 -9.29
CA PRO A 357 -9.38 32.44 -9.10
C PRO A 357 -7.99 32.45 -8.45
N SER A 358 -7.63 31.38 -7.73
CA SER A 358 -6.38 31.24 -7.00
C SER A 358 -5.60 30.04 -7.52
N ALA A 359 -4.28 30.12 -7.45
CA ALA A 359 -3.41 29.01 -7.82
C ALA A 359 -3.38 27.98 -6.68
N TYR A 360 -3.39 26.69 -7.02
CA TYR A 360 -3.20 25.61 -6.07
C TYR A 360 -1.70 25.28 -5.90
N ASP A 361 -1.28 25.11 -4.66
CA ASP A 361 0.07 24.67 -4.31
C ASP A 361 0.07 23.15 -4.08
N PRO A 362 0.67 22.35 -4.99
CA PRO A 362 0.72 20.89 -4.85
C PRO A 362 1.77 20.41 -3.83
N TRP A 363 2.55 21.32 -3.23
CA TRP A 363 3.64 20.96 -2.33
C TRP A 363 3.26 21.10 -0.86
N SER A 364 2.33 21.99 -0.52
CA SER A 364 1.84 22.10 0.85
C SER A 364 0.96 20.90 1.23
N LEU A 365 1.11 20.46 2.47
CA LEU A 365 0.14 19.55 3.07
C LEU A 365 -1.17 20.30 3.32
N PRO A 366 -2.34 19.67 3.08
CA PRO A 366 -3.61 20.22 3.52
C PRO A 366 -3.55 20.65 4.99
N PRO A 367 -4.04 21.85 5.35
CA PRO A 367 -3.97 22.33 6.74
C PRO A 367 -4.89 21.53 7.67
N LEU A 368 -6.02 21.07 7.14
CA LEU A 368 -6.97 20.22 7.83
C LEU A 368 -6.63 18.74 7.62
N ARG A 369 -7.02 17.90 8.55
CA ARG A 369 -6.92 16.43 8.46
C ARG A 369 -8.14 15.83 7.77
N VAL A 370 -8.03 14.56 7.34
CA VAL A 370 -9.07 13.80 6.63
C VAL A 370 -10.42 13.83 7.36
N ARG A 371 -10.43 13.92 8.69
CA ARG A 371 -11.65 13.94 9.52
C ARG A 371 -12.06 15.31 10.04
N GLN A 372 -11.31 16.36 9.70
CA GLN A 372 -11.71 17.72 10.01
C GLN A 372 -12.63 18.25 8.91
N ARG A 373 -13.59 19.08 9.31
CA ARG A 373 -14.51 19.75 8.41
C ARG A 373 -13.88 21.06 7.93
N ILE A 374 -14.27 21.52 6.75
CA ILE A 374 -13.75 22.77 6.16
C ILE A 374 -14.00 23.97 7.07
N GLU A 375 -15.09 23.95 7.86
CA GLU A 375 -15.43 25.00 8.82
C GLU A 375 -14.65 24.94 10.15
N ASP A 376 -13.88 23.88 10.41
CA ASP A 376 -13.15 23.75 11.67
C ASP A 376 -12.00 24.78 11.71
N GLN A 377 -12.02 25.65 12.73
CA GLN A 377 -11.04 26.74 12.87
C GLN A 377 -9.77 26.30 13.61
N GLU A 378 -9.86 25.22 14.38
CA GLU A 378 -8.73 24.66 15.13
C GLU A 378 -7.90 23.76 14.21
N LEU A 379 -6.64 24.13 14.00
CA LEU A 379 -5.68 23.28 13.31
C LEU A 379 -5.08 22.31 14.32
N LEU A 380 -5.20 21.02 14.05
CA LEU A 380 -4.52 20.00 14.85
C LEU A 380 -3.01 20.14 14.64
N PRO A 381 -2.19 20.02 15.70
CA PRO A 381 -0.75 20.14 15.57
C PRO A 381 -0.21 19.10 14.58
N ASP A 382 0.83 19.46 13.85
CA ASP A 382 1.46 18.51 12.93
C ASP A 382 2.12 17.35 13.68
N ALA A 383 2.08 16.18 13.04
CA ALA A 383 2.66 14.95 13.53
C ALA A 383 4.17 15.11 13.78
N LYS A 384 4.56 15.38 15.03
CA LYS A 384 5.93 15.25 15.54
C LYS A 384 6.01 14.08 16.51
N PRO A 385 5.81 12.85 16.02
CA PRO A 385 5.73 11.70 16.90
C PRO A 385 7.06 11.49 17.63
N PHE A 386 6.96 11.24 18.92
CA PHE A 386 8.03 10.61 19.67
C PHE A 386 7.96 9.10 19.42
N CYS A 387 9.10 8.49 19.07
CA CYS A 387 9.25 7.05 19.11
C CYS A 387 10.61 6.67 19.70
N SER A 388 10.57 5.85 20.75
CA SER A 388 11.72 5.12 21.25
C SER A 388 11.48 3.62 21.04
N SER A 389 12.35 2.96 20.27
CA SER A 389 12.17 1.56 19.89
C SER A 389 13.43 0.74 20.11
N VAL A 390 13.27 -0.57 20.32
CA VAL A 390 14.38 -1.52 20.25
C VAL A 390 14.71 -1.95 18.81
N ARG A 391 13.86 -1.59 17.84
CA ARG A 391 14.05 -1.91 16.41
C ARG A 391 14.59 -0.68 15.68
N VAL A 392 15.87 -0.41 15.88
CA VAL A 392 16.59 0.68 15.22
C VAL A 392 17.52 0.06 14.19
N ARG A 393 17.60 0.61 12.98
CA ARG A 393 18.59 0.23 11.96
C ARG A 393 19.76 1.20 11.99
N ILE A 394 20.96 0.74 11.61
CA ILE A 394 22.06 1.66 11.31
C ILE A 394 21.76 2.40 9.99
N GLN A 395 22.44 3.52 9.77
CA GLN A 395 22.13 4.49 8.71
C GLN A 395 22.23 3.94 7.27
N ASP A 396 22.96 2.83 7.06
CA ASP A 396 23.05 2.16 5.75
C ASP A 396 22.05 0.98 5.61
N GLY A 397 21.18 0.79 6.60
CA GLY A 397 20.17 -0.27 6.65
C GLY A 397 20.71 -1.69 6.78
N SER A 398 22.03 -1.90 6.86
CA SER A 398 22.65 -3.22 6.74
C SER A 398 22.60 -4.07 8.01
N ALA A 399 22.40 -3.44 9.17
CA ALA A 399 22.37 -4.10 10.47
C ALA A 399 21.42 -3.40 11.47
N HIS A 400 21.22 -4.02 12.63
CA HIS A 400 20.58 -3.35 13.77
C HIS A 400 21.50 -2.28 14.35
N GLY A 401 20.93 -1.11 14.60
CA GLY A 401 21.53 -0.05 15.39
C GLY A 401 21.36 -0.29 16.89
N GLN A 402 21.91 0.62 17.69
CA GLN A 402 21.74 0.59 19.13
C GLN A 402 20.27 0.82 19.50
N PRO A 403 19.64 -0.05 20.32
CA PRO A 403 18.28 0.14 20.78
C PRO A 403 18.13 1.48 21.51
N GLN A 404 17.19 2.32 21.06
CA GLN A 404 16.91 3.60 21.72
C GLN A 404 15.99 3.43 22.93
N LEU A 405 15.16 2.39 22.92
CA LEU A 405 14.29 2.07 24.05
C LEU A 405 15.09 1.41 25.16
N GLN A 406 15.66 2.24 26.03
CA GLN A 406 16.41 1.82 27.20
C GLN A 406 15.62 2.13 28.49
N PRO A 407 15.45 1.16 29.40
CA PRO A 407 14.75 1.39 30.65
C PRO A 407 15.61 2.16 31.65
N SER A 408 14.98 3.01 32.46
CA SER A 408 15.60 3.60 33.66
C SER A 408 15.54 2.66 34.87
N ALA A 409 14.58 1.72 34.87
CA ALA A 409 14.46 0.65 35.84
C ALA A 409 13.97 -0.63 35.16
N ASN A 410 14.56 -1.77 35.48
CA ASN A 410 14.19 -3.06 34.94
C ASN A 410 14.31 -4.13 36.03
N ASN A 411 13.21 -4.82 36.29
CA ASN A 411 13.11 -5.97 37.18
C ASN A 411 12.40 -7.12 36.46
N GLY A 412 13.16 -8.01 35.84
CA GLY A 412 12.64 -9.24 35.23
C GLY A 412 12.42 -9.22 33.72
N TYR A 413 12.86 -8.16 33.00
CA TYR A 413 12.93 -8.16 31.54
C TYR A 413 14.36 -8.36 31.04
N GLU A 414 14.51 -9.08 29.94
CA GLU A 414 15.76 -9.27 29.21
C GLU A 414 15.65 -8.76 27.77
N GLN A 415 16.77 -8.39 27.15
CA GLN A 415 16.79 -8.17 25.70
C GLN A 415 16.74 -9.53 25.00
N PHE A 416 15.83 -9.66 24.06
CA PHE A 416 15.59 -10.90 23.34
C PHE A 416 15.48 -10.61 21.84
N GLU A 417 16.19 -11.40 21.04
CA GLU A 417 16.14 -11.33 19.58
C GLU A 417 15.52 -12.62 19.03
N TRP A 418 14.58 -12.47 18.12
CA TRP A 418 13.98 -13.58 17.40
C TRP A 418 13.71 -13.20 15.96
N ASN A 419 14.33 -13.94 15.02
CA ASN A 419 14.21 -13.73 13.58
C ASN A 419 14.52 -12.28 13.17
N ASP A 420 15.65 -11.73 13.62
CA ASP A 420 16.09 -10.37 13.32
C ASP A 420 15.18 -9.29 13.95
N LYS A 421 14.40 -9.62 14.99
CA LYS A 421 13.51 -8.70 15.69
C LYS A 421 13.84 -8.67 17.18
N TRP A 422 14.13 -7.47 17.67
CA TRP A 422 14.43 -7.23 19.08
C TRP A 422 13.18 -6.92 19.89
N PHE A 423 13.23 -7.33 21.17
CA PHE A 423 12.20 -7.13 22.19
C PHE A 423 12.86 -6.92 23.56
N TRP A 424 12.17 -6.19 24.44
CA TRP A 424 12.28 -6.43 25.88
C TRP A 424 11.28 -7.52 26.26
N LYS A 425 11.77 -8.69 26.68
CA LYS A 425 10.97 -9.87 26.98
C LYS A 425 10.96 -10.17 28.47
N SER A 426 9.80 -10.56 29.01
CA SER A 426 9.72 -11.28 30.29
C SER A 426 8.95 -12.59 30.09
N GLU A 427 9.30 -13.61 30.88
CA GLU A 427 8.62 -14.90 30.98
C GLU A 427 7.82 -15.04 32.28
N ASN A 428 7.84 -14.01 33.16
CA ASN A 428 7.28 -14.11 34.49
C ASN A 428 6.24 -13.01 34.72
N ALA A 429 5.09 -13.36 35.29
CA ALA A 429 4.16 -12.36 35.83
C ALA A 429 4.84 -11.57 36.96
N GLY A 430 4.51 -10.28 37.07
CA GLY A 430 5.06 -9.37 38.08
C GLY A 430 6.39 -8.71 37.71
N SER A 431 7.02 -9.07 36.58
CA SER A 431 8.18 -8.33 36.08
C SER A 431 7.78 -6.90 35.73
N GLN A 432 8.64 -5.94 36.02
CA GLN A 432 8.36 -4.52 35.83
C GLN A 432 9.51 -3.83 35.07
N ILE A 433 9.15 -2.92 34.17
CA ILE A 433 10.10 -2.13 33.40
C ILE A 433 9.59 -0.70 33.25
N THR A 434 10.48 0.28 33.41
CA THR A 434 10.18 1.72 33.31
C THR A 434 11.02 2.37 32.24
N PHE A 435 10.39 3.08 31.31
CA PHE A 435 11.03 3.85 30.25
C PHE A 435 10.93 5.35 30.55
N PRO A 436 12.07 6.08 30.60
CA PRO A 436 12.09 7.50 30.90
C PRO A 436 11.98 8.36 29.63
N ASN A 437 11.94 9.68 29.82
CA ASN A 437 12.18 10.69 28.79
C ASN A 437 11.23 10.62 27.58
N ILE A 438 9.96 10.30 27.82
CA ILE A 438 8.93 10.28 26.77
C ILE A 438 8.42 11.69 26.57
N THR A 439 8.69 12.28 25.41
CA THR A 439 8.19 13.61 25.06
C THR A 439 6.77 13.53 24.51
N VAL A 440 5.83 14.21 25.15
CA VAL A 440 4.41 14.29 24.76
C VAL A 440 4.10 15.71 24.28
N VAL A 441 3.39 15.84 23.15
CA VAL A 441 3.04 17.15 22.56
C VAL A 441 1.52 17.27 22.33
N ASP A 442 0.90 16.24 21.76
CA ASP A 442 -0.52 16.08 21.42
C ASP A 442 -1.25 15.11 22.39
N GLY A 443 -0.64 14.86 23.54
CA GLY A 443 -1.31 14.33 24.72
C GLY A 443 -1.54 12.82 24.77
N THR A 444 -0.86 12.00 23.96
CA THR A 444 -1.02 10.54 24.02
C THR A 444 0.29 9.81 24.26
N ILE A 445 0.23 8.70 25.02
CA ILE A 445 1.29 7.69 25.13
C ILE A 445 0.70 6.34 24.77
N SER A 446 1.40 5.60 23.91
CA SER A 446 1.05 4.26 23.47
C SER A 446 2.24 3.31 23.60
N LEU A 447 1.95 2.03 23.79
CA LEU A 447 2.95 0.97 23.73
C LEU A 447 2.79 0.15 22.44
N TYR A 448 3.91 -0.17 21.80
CA TYR A 448 3.99 -1.18 20.74
C TYR A 448 4.58 -2.45 21.32
N PHE A 449 3.85 -3.57 21.23
CA PHE A 449 4.25 -4.84 21.83
C PHE A 449 3.78 -6.01 20.96
N LEU A 450 4.37 -7.20 21.15
CA LEU A 450 3.95 -8.38 20.41
C LEU A 450 2.62 -8.90 20.96
N ARG A 451 1.73 -9.29 20.04
CA ARG A 451 0.54 -10.08 20.33
C ARG A 451 0.57 -11.39 19.55
N SER A 452 0.19 -12.49 20.19
CA SER A 452 0.21 -13.82 19.57
C SER A 452 -0.68 -14.83 20.29
N TRP A 453 -1.14 -15.87 19.58
CA TRP A 453 -1.72 -17.09 20.17
C TRP A 453 -0.66 -18.13 20.56
N GLY A 454 0.49 -18.14 19.88
CA GLY A 454 1.42 -19.28 19.86
C GLY A 454 2.61 -19.18 20.81
N HIS A 455 2.63 -18.18 21.70
CA HIS A 455 3.81 -17.86 22.52
C HIS A 455 3.53 -17.69 24.00
N ASP A 456 2.45 -18.29 24.52
CA ASP A 456 2.09 -18.21 25.95
C ASP A 456 2.02 -16.76 26.45
N MET A 457 1.40 -15.90 25.64
CA MET A 457 1.39 -14.45 25.85
C MET A 457 0.60 -14.08 27.11
N GLY A 458 1.23 -13.31 28.01
CA GLY A 458 0.61 -12.62 29.14
C GLY A 458 0.17 -11.20 28.79
N ASP A 459 -0.38 -10.51 29.78
CA ASP A 459 -0.85 -9.13 29.64
C ASP A 459 0.16 -8.12 30.22
N LEU A 460 0.04 -6.87 29.82
CA LEU A 460 0.83 -5.76 30.36
C LEU A 460 -0.11 -4.77 31.03
N LEU A 461 0.16 -4.44 32.30
CA LEU A 461 -0.48 -3.31 32.97
C LEU A 461 0.49 -2.13 32.95
N CYS A 462 0.14 -1.04 32.27
CA CYS A 462 1.04 0.09 32.02
C CYS A 462 0.45 1.42 32.51
N TRP A 463 1.27 2.30 33.09
CA TRP A 463 0.86 3.60 33.60
C TRP A 463 1.94 4.68 33.43
N VAL A 464 1.50 5.94 33.43
CA VAL A 464 2.34 7.12 33.22
C VAL A 464 2.69 7.78 34.56
N ASP A 465 3.91 8.28 34.74
CA ASP A 465 4.38 9.11 35.87
C ASP A 465 4.06 8.59 37.29
N ASN A 466 4.05 7.27 37.47
CA ASN A 466 3.71 6.56 38.72
C ASN A 466 2.22 6.54 39.08
N ASP A 467 1.32 6.92 38.17
CA ASP A 467 -0.13 6.85 38.37
C ASP A 467 -0.69 5.44 38.09
N GLU A 468 -0.29 4.45 38.89
CA GLU A 468 -0.75 3.06 38.74
C GLU A 468 -2.28 2.92 38.87
N GLY A 469 -2.94 3.86 39.57
CA GLY A 469 -4.40 3.89 39.72
C GLY A 469 -5.16 4.05 38.40
N ASN A 470 -4.51 4.65 37.38
CA ASN A 470 -5.06 4.84 36.03
C ASN A 470 -4.34 3.96 34.99
N ALA A 471 -3.79 2.81 35.42
CA ALA A 471 -3.07 1.93 34.51
C ALA A 471 -3.98 1.31 33.43
N ALA A 472 -3.48 1.26 32.19
CA ALA A 472 -4.12 0.58 31.08
C ALA A 472 -3.68 -0.89 31.01
N LEU A 473 -4.66 -1.78 30.82
CA LEU A 473 -4.40 -3.20 30.54
C LEU A 473 -4.24 -3.41 29.03
N LEU A 474 -3.09 -3.92 28.63
CA LEU A 474 -2.76 -4.24 27.24
C LEU A 474 -2.71 -5.76 27.07
N THR A 475 -3.59 -6.28 26.22
CA THR A 475 -3.80 -7.73 26.10
C THR A 475 -2.79 -8.36 25.14
N GLY A 476 -1.95 -9.29 25.61
CA GLY A 476 -0.94 -9.95 24.77
C GLY A 476 -1.51 -11.07 23.90
N TRP A 477 -2.46 -11.83 24.44
CA TRP A 477 -3.07 -12.93 23.70
C TRP A 477 -4.02 -12.43 22.60
N TRP A 478 -3.99 -13.09 21.44
CA TRP A 478 -5.03 -12.97 20.41
C TRP A 478 -5.00 -14.16 19.46
N GLY A 479 -6.14 -14.55 18.90
CA GLY A 479 -6.33 -15.81 18.17
C GLY A 479 -5.77 -15.90 16.74
N PHE A 480 -4.92 -14.97 16.31
CA PHE A 480 -4.40 -14.92 14.93
C PHE A 480 -2.88 -14.68 14.89
N VAL A 481 -2.28 -14.58 13.71
CA VAL A 481 -0.81 -14.52 13.50
C VAL A 481 -0.05 -13.61 14.47
N SER A 482 1.20 -13.95 14.82
CA SER A 482 2.02 -13.07 15.66
C SER A 482 2.24 -11.70 14.99
N VAL A 483 1.85 -10.62 15.68
CA VAL A 483 1.88 -9.26 15.13
C VAL A 483 2.35 -8.26 16.18
N GLY A 484 3.09 -7.24 15.77
CA GLY A 484 3.28 -6.07 16.62
C GLY A 484 2.03 -5.21 16.57
N ALA A 485 1.53 -4.76 17.71
CA ALA A 485 0.34 -3.92 17.78
C ALA A 485 0.55 -2.73 18.70
N ARG A 486 0.07 -1.57 18.26
CA ARG A 486 -0.03 -0.38 19.09
C ARG A 486 -1.28 -0.44 19.96
N GLN A 487 -1.14 -0.14 21.24
CA GLN A 487 -2.28 0.13 22.13
C GLN A 487 -2.04 1.39 22.95
N LEU A 488 -3.10 2.20 23.08
CA LEU A 488 -3.10 3.42 23.89
C LEU A 488 -2.92 3.05 25.37
N VAL A 489 -2.00 3.74 26.04
CA VAL A 489 -1.82 3.63 27.50
C VAL A 489 -2.56 4.76 28.20
N SER A 490 -2.36 6.00 27.74
CA SER A 490 -3.04 7.17 28.29
C SER A 490 -3.20 8.24 27.22
N GLN A 491 -4.28 9.00 27.34
CA GLN A 491 -4.60 10.16 26.52
C GLN A 491 -4.80 11.38 27.44
N ASP A 492 -5.03 12.56 26.85
CA ASP A 492 -5.23 13.82 27.58
C ASP A 492 -4.06 14.17 28.53
N ILE A 493 -2.86 13.68 28.21
CA ILE A 493 -1.63 13.92 28.97
C ILE A 493 -1.16 15.34 28.69
N LYS A 494 -0.74 16.06 29.73
CA LYS A 494 -0.19 17.41 29.56
C LYS A 494 1.09 17.35 28.72
N PRO A 495 1.34 18.33 27.82
CA PRO A 495 2.62 18.40 27.13
C PRO A 495 3.80 18.45 28.10
N GLY A 496 4.85 17.67 27.83
CA GLY A 496 5.95 17.52 28.77
C GLY A 496 6.81 16.30 28.56
N THR A 497 7.67 16.02 29.54
CA THR A 497 8.49 14.81 29.59
C THR A 497 7.94 13.88 30.66
N HIS A 498 7.68 12.64 30.27
CA HIS A 498 6.99 11.64 31.07
C HIS A 498 7.78 10.34 31.17
N SER A 499 7.32 9.46 32.04
CA SER A 499 7.80 8.07 32.14
C SER A 499 6.65 7.09 31.97
N LEU A 500 6.94 5.92 31.39
CA LEU A 500 6.00 4.82 31.23
C LEU A 500 6.51 3.61 32.00
N THR A 501 5.73 3.12 32.94
CA THR A 501 6.01 1.86 33.64
C THR A 501 5.04 0.79 33.18
N CYS A 502 5.53 -0.42 32.93
CA CYS A 502 4.73 -1.58 32.58
C CYS A 502 5.07 -2.77 33.48
N ARG A 503 4.05 -3.46 33.97
CA ARG A 503 4.16 -4.70 34.74
C ARG A 503 3.52 -5.86 33.97
N SER A 504 4.26 -6.96 33.78
CA SER A 504 3.71 -8.18 33.20
C SER A 504 2.70 -8.82 34.15
N GLN A 505 1.65 -9.42 33.60
CA GLN A 505 0.64 -10.17 34.33
C GLN A 505 0.31 -11.46 33.58
N GLU A 506 -0.24 -12.42 34.32
CA GLU A 506 -0.90 -13.56 33.69
C GLU A 506 -2.01 -13.04 32.76
N ALA A 507 -2.11 -13.65 31.59
CA ALA A 507 -3.20 -13.36 30.66
C ALA A 507 -4.54 -13.55 31.37
N LYS A 508 -5.52 -12.69 31.05
CA LYS A 508 -6.91 -13.03 31.39
C LYS A 508 -7.25 -14.40 30.80
N ALA A 509 -7.83 -15.28 31.63
CA ALA A 509 -8.18 -16.64 31.22
C ALA A 509 -9.08 -16.61 29.96
N HIS A 510 -8.67 -17.34 28.93
CA HIS A 510 -9.42 -17.52 27.69
C HIS A 510 -9.56 -19.03 27.42
N ASN A 511 -10.80 -19.48 27.19
CA ASN A 511 -11.13 -20.85 26.73
C ASN A 511 -10.47 -22.02 27.50
N ASP A 512 -10.50 -21.99 28.84
CA ASP A 512 -9.97 -23.05 29.72
C ASP A 512 -8.46 -23.38 29.55
N GLU A 513 -7.71 -22.58 28.81
CA GLU A 513 -6.25 -22.70 28.69
C GLU A 513 -5.53 -22.06 29.90
N LYS A 514 -4.33 -22.56 30.21
CA LYS A 514 -3.49 -21.93 31.24
C LYS A 514 -3.16 -20.50 30.80
N PRO A 515 -3.25 -19.51 31.70
CA PRO A 515 -2.96 -18.13 31.34
C PRO A 515 -1.47 -17.98 31.05
N GLY A 516 -1.16 -17.41 29.88
CA GLY A 516 0.20 -17.13 29.49
C GLY A 516 0.83 -16.02 30.33
N THR A 517 2.16 -16.00 30.37
CA THR A 517 2.93 -15.05 31.21
C THR A 517 3.96 -14.25 30.42
N ARG A 518 4.22 -14.65 29.16
CA ARG A 518 5.24 -14.02 28.32
C ARG A 518 4.79 -12.65 27.83
N THR A 519 5.62 -11.62 28.02
CA THR A 519 5.39 -10.30 27.43
C THR A 519 6.60 -9.86 26.61
N GLN A 520 6.36 -9.12 25.52
CA GLN A 520 7.40 -8.67 24.59
C GLN A 520 7.15 -7.24 24.12
N ILE A 521 7.92 -6.29 24.63
CA ILE A 521 7.79 -4.85 24.36
C ILE A 521 8.76 -4.44 23.24
N ILE A 522 8.28 -3.60 22.31
CA ILE A 522 9.01 -3.22 21.09
C ILE A 522 9.28 -1.71 21.03
N ALA A 523 8.29 -0.87 21.34
CA ALA A 523 8.43 0.57 21.25
C ALA A 523 7.51 1.29 22.24
N VAL A 524 7.93 2.50 22.62
CA VAL A 524 7.09 3.50 23.27
C VAL A 524 6.91 4.65 22.29
N MET A 525 5.66 5.03 22.09
CA MET A 525 5.28 6.07 21.13
C MET A 525 4.45 7.12 21.84
N ALA A 526 4.68 8.39 21.51
CA ALA A 526 3.85 9.47 22.01
C ALA A 526 3.58 10.48 20.89
N THR A 527 2.44 11.15 20.98
CA THR A 527 2.10 12.26 20.08
C THR A 527 2.10 13.56 20.83
#